data_AF-A0A3D2G799-F1
#
_entry.id   AF-A0A3D2G799-F1
#
_cell.length_a   1.000
_cell.length_b   1.000
_cell.length_c   1.000
_cell.angle_alpha   90.00
_cell.angle_beta   90.00
_cell.angle_gamma   90.00
#
_symmetry.space_group_name_H-M   'P 1'
#
loop_
_entity.id
_entity.type
_entity.pdbx_description
1 polymer ?
#
loop_
_entity_poly.entity_id
_entity_poly.type
_entity_poly.pdbx_seq_one_letter_code
_entity_poly.pdbx_strand_id
1 'polypeptide(L)'
;MMVFLIPTQEKEFESTKEELDMTYGMKLIHLNNFAQAFSLGCWFVKDSCVMANFIYWINMLNGYNSQDTRDMPITMSNGTISEICLTDVEMAEAIDRMYEVYRCLLPDESAMGRVENTYSVGTQVWNIDKAISTEGKSFARALIILQEARRTGVLSSKIDKYCSVLECIYAIKKEHKKNISNITAAYIGKDSEEQERIRENMRDAYGVRSDGSHGDNLKYLQENNRENLVKLSTDIDDYVRRVFKKVIAVEELNYNDIPKEKAYVRKYFTDLAKMFYSE
;
A
#
# COMPACT_ATOMS: atom_id res chain seq x y z
N MET A 1 18.22 -9.54 4.30
CA MET A 1 18.49 -8.94 5.62
C MET A 1 18.92 -7.50 5.39
N MET A 2 18.26 -6.51 6.02
CA MET A 2 18.72 -5.12 6.01
C MET A 2 19.49 -4.86 7.31
N VAL A 3 20.65 -4.23 7.21
CA VAL A 3 21.51 -3.92 8.35
C VAL A 3 21.70 -2.41 8.43
N PHE A 4 21.40 -1.83 9.59
CA PHE A 4 21.59 -0.41 9.86
C PHE A 4 22.66 -0.25 10.93
N LEU A 5 23.68 0.56 10.65
CA LEU A 5 24.71 0.91 11.61
C LEU A 5 24.38 2.27 12.19
N ILE A 6 24.00 2.32 13.46
CA ILE A 6 23.58 3.52 14.16
C ILE A 6 24.58 3.81 15.28
N PRO A 7 25.13 5.03 15.37
CA PRO A 7 26.10 5.37 16.40
C PRO A 7 25.45 5.33 17.79
N THR A 8 26.14 4.70 18.74
CA THR A 8 25.78 4.72 20.16
C THR A 8 26.02 6.13 20.72
N GLN A 9 25.03 6.68 21.41
CA GLN A 9 25.15 7.97 22.09
C GLN A 9 25.67 7.81 23.52
N GLU A 10 26.37 8.80 24.08
CA GLU A 10 26.91 8.75 25.44
C GLU A 10 25.86 8.40 26.51
N LYS A 11 24.66 9.00 26.40
CA LYS A 11 23.53 8.73 27.29
C LYS A 11 23.12 7.25 27.35
N GLU A 12 23.38 6.48 26.29
CA GLU A 12 22.99 5.07 26.18
C GLU A 12 23.85 4.16 27.06
N PHE A 13 25.01 4.63 27.55
CA PHE A 13 25.84 3.90 28.51
C PHE A 13 25.33 4.04 29.95
N GLU A 14 24.58 5.11 30.24
CA GLU A 14 24.05 5.43 31.57
C GLU A 14 22.58 5.06 31.71
N SER A 15 21.89 4.79 30.59
CA SER A 15 20.47 4.45 30.55
C SER A 15 20.20 3.04 31.08
N THR A 16 19.11 2.91 31.83
CA THR A 16 18.51 1.63 32.20
C THR A 16 17.95 0.91 30.97
N LYS A 17 17.72 -0.40 31.09
CA LYS A 17 17.08 -1.19 30.03
C LYS A 17 15.72 -0.61 29.62
N GLU A 18 14.92 -0.14 30.56
CA GLU A 18 13.58 0.41 30.31
C GLU A 18 13.64 1.74 29.52
N GLU A 19 14.60 2.60 29.84
CA GLU A 19 14.86 3.84 29.08
C GLU A 19 15.36 3.55 27.66
N LEU A 20 16.18 2.51 27.51
CA LEU A 20 16.64 2.03 26.20
C LEU A 20 15.49 1.41 25.40
N ASP A 21 14.62 0.60 26.02
CA ASP A 21 13.44 0.02 25.36
C ASP A 21 12.50 1.12 24.83
N MET A 22 12.31 2.21 25.60
CA MET A 22 11.53 3.36 25.14
C MET A 22 12.22 4.11 23.99
N THR A 23 13.53 4.33 24.09
CA THR A 23 14.31 5.04 23.06
C THR A 23 14.37 4.24 21.75
N TYR A 24 14.72 2.96 21.82
CA TYR A 24 14.81 2.08 20.66
C TYR A 24 13.43 1.70 20.13
N GLY A 25 12.39 1.65 20.96
CA GLY A 25 11.00 1.52 20.51
C GLY A 25 10.57 2.66 19.59
N MET A 26 10.94 3.91 19.91
CA MET A 26 10.70 5.04 19.00
C MET A 26 11.51 4.93 17.70
N LYS A 27 12.81 4.61 17.79
CA LYS A 27 13.66 4.39 16.60
C LYS A 27 13.12 3.25 15.72
N LEU A 28 12.57 2.21 16.33
CA LEU A 28 11.98 1.05 15.68
C LEU A 28 10.77 1.44 14.83
N ILE A 29 9.92 2.37 15.27
CA ILE A 29 8.78 2.87 14.48
C ILE A 29 9.27 3.46 13.15
N HIS A 30 10.35 4.25 13.18
CA HIS A 30 10.94 4.81 11.96
C HIS A 30 11.52 3.73 11.04
N LEU A 31 12.24 2.75 11.60
CA LEU A 31 12.74 1.61 10.81
C LEU A 31 11.61 0.76 10.21
N ASN A 32 10.50 0.62 10.93
CA ASN A 32 9.30 -0.06 10.45
C ASN A 32 8.69 0.67 9.24
N ASN A 33 8.56 1.99 9.32
CA ASN A 33 8.09 2.80 8.20
C ASN A 33 9.01 2.67 6.99
N PHE A 34 10.33 2.61 7.23
CA PHE A 34 11.32 2.40 6.17
C PHE A 34 11.18 1.02 5.53
N ALA A 35 11.10 -0.05 6.31
CA ALA A 35 10.91 -1.41 5.81
C ALA A 35 9.58 -1.58 5.06
N GLN A 36 8.53 -0.90 5.50
CA GLN A 36 7.24 -0.87 4.82
C GLN A 36 7.29 -0.11 3.50
N ALA A 37 7.94 1.05 3.48
CA ALA A 37 8.17 1.79 2.23
C ALA A 37 9.00 0.97 1.24
N PHE A 38 9.99 0.21 1.72
CA PHE A 38 10.77 -0.70 0.87
C PHE A 38 9.92 -1.83 0.31
N SER A 39 9.08 -2.47 1.14
CA SER A 39 8.11 -3.49 0.70
C SER A 39 7.20 -2.96 -0.42
N LEU A 40 6.71 -1.73 -0.29
CA LEU A 40 5.93 -1.07 -1.33
C LEU A 40 6.79 -0.74 -2.56
N GLY A 41 8.03 -0.28 -2.37
CA GLY A 41 8.99 -0.08 -3.47
C GLY A 41 9.20 -1.34 -4.31
N CYS A 42 9.35 -2.50 -3.67
CA CYS A 42 9.39 -3.80 -4.35
C CYS A 42 8.10 -4.07 -5.14
N TRP A 43 6.93 -3.76 -4.58
CA TRP A 43 5.64 -3.91 -5.27
C TRP A 43 5.49 -3.00 -6.48
N PHE A 44 6.03 -1.78 -6.41
CA PHE A 44 6.11 -0.91 -7.58
C PHE A 44 6.91 -1.57 -8.69
N VAL A 45 7.99 -2.29 -8.39
CA VAL A 45 8.75 -2.97 -9.45
C VAL A 45 7.96 -4.15 -10.03
N LYS A 46 7.47 -5.05 -9.18
CA LYS A 46 6.67 -6.22 -9.57
C LYS A 46 5.88 -6.81 -8.40
N ASP A 47 4.96 -7.71 -8.70
CA ASP A 47 4.21 -8.40 -7.65
C ASP A 47 5.16 -9.09 -6.67
N SER A 48 4.91 -8.86 -5.38
CA SER A 48 5.85 -9.19 -4.32
C SER A 48 5.14 -9.29 -2.98
N CYS A 49 5.58 -10.26 -2.18
CA CYS A 49 5.21 -10.41 -0.78
C CYS A 49 6.38 -10.13 0.18
N VAL A 50 7.31 -9.26 -0.21
CA VAL A 50 8.44 -8.86 0.63
C VAL A 50 7.92 -8.17 1.89
N MET A 51 8.29 -8.68 3.05
CA MET A 51 7.90 -8.16 4.36
C MET A 51 9.04 -8.29 5.36
N ALA A 52 9.01 -7.46 6.40
CA ALA A 52 9.92 -7.56 7.53
C ALA A 52 9.17 -8.24 8.70
N ASN A 53 9.63 -9.44 9.07
CA ASN A 53 9.01 -10.23 10.14
C ASN A 53 9.70 -10.04 11.50
N PHE A 54 11.02 -9.84 11.47
CA PHE A 54 11.84 -9.70 12.66
C PHE A 54 12.72 -8.47 12.54
N ILE A 55 12.82 -7.72 13.64
CA ILE A 55 13.77 -6.63 13.78
C ILE A 55 14.58 -6.89 15.05
N TYR A 56 15.89 -6.80 14.92
CA TYR A 56 16.82 -7.00 16.02
C TYR A 56 17.56 -5.69 16.27
N TRP A 57 17.58 -5.26 17.53
CA TRP A 57 18.47 -4.21 18.00
C TRP A 57 19.56 -4.86 18.83
N ILE A 58 20.81 -4.57 18.50
CA ILE A 58 21.97 -5.08 19.21
C ILE A 58 22.94 -3.92 19.39
N ASN A 59 23.22 -3.56 20.64
CA ASN A 59 24.26 -2.63 21.00
C ASN A 59 25.37 -3.40 21.72
N MET A 60 26.45 -3.67 20.99
CA MET A 60 27.59 -4.45 21.48
C MET A 60 28.40 -3.71 22.57
N LEU A 61 28.25 -2.39 22.70
CA LEU A 61 29.06 -1.58 23.60
C LEU A 61 28.49 -1.50 25.02
N ASN A 62 27.16 -1.52 25.16
CA ASN A 62 26.48 -1.54 26.47
C ASN A 62 25.75 -2.87 26.76
N GLY A 63 25.81 -3.84 25.84
CA GLY A 63 25.19 -5.16 25.99
C GLY A 63 23.66 -5.20 25.78
N TYR A 64 23.05 -4.08 25.40
CA TYR A 64 21.61 -4.03 25.12
C TYR A 64 21.26 -4.85 23.89
N ASN A 65 20.18 -5.63 23.99
CA ASN A 65 19.57 -6.28 22.85
C ASN A 65 18.04 -6.34 23.01
N SER A 66 17.36 -6.27 21.89
CA SER A 66 15.92 -6.52 21.80
C SER A 66 15.56 -7.15 20.46
N GLN A 67 14.47 -7.92 20.48
CA GLN A 67 13.86 -8.50 19.31
C GLN A 67 12.41 -8.03 19.25
N ASP A 68 12.00 -7.56 18.09
CA ASP A 68 10.62 -7.25 17.78
C ASP A 68 10.13 -8.22 16.69
N THR A 69 8.87 -8.63 16.82
CA THR A 69 8.20 -9.48 15.83
C THR A 69 6.99 -8.75 15.30
N ARG A 70 6.92 -8.64 13.97
CA ARG A 70 5.82 -7.98 13.29
C ARG A 70 4.87 -9.01 12.70
N ASP A 71 3.61 -8.98 13.15
CA ASP A 71 2.53 -9.74 12.52
C ASP A 71 1.89 -8.93 11.39
N MET A 72 2.59 -8.86 10.25
CA MET A 72 2.06 -8.24 9.03
C MET A 72 2.27 -9.16 7.82
N PRO A 73 1.55 -10.28 7.73
CA PRO A 73 1.65 -11.18 6.59
C PRO A 73 1.25 -10.43 5.32
N ILE A 74 2.17 -10.37 4.36
CA ILE A 74 1.90 -9.86 3.02
C ILE A 74 1.80 -11.04 2.06
N THR A 75 0.88 -10.94 1.11
CA THR A 75 0.65 -11.93 0.05
C THR A 75 0.76 -11.28 -1.32
N MET A 76 1.11 -12.08 -2.31
CA MET A 76 1.10 -11.72 -3.74
C MET A 76 -0.32 -11.42 -4.24
N SER A 77 -0.46 -10.87 -5.45
CA SER A 77 -1.76 -10.54 -6.06
C SER A 77 -2.67 -11.76 -6.22
N ASN A 78 -2.08 -12.94 -6.39
CA ASN A 78 -2.77 -14.23 -6.46
C ASN A 78 -3.16 -14.83 -5.09
N GLY A 79 -2.87 -14.12 -3.99
CA GLY A 79 -3.20 -14.53 -2.62
C GLY A 79 -2.24 -15.54 -1.99
N THR A 80 -1.16 -15.91 -2.68
CA THR A 80 -0.14 -16.84 -2.17
C THR A 80 1.06 -16.09 -1.57
N ILE A 81 1.96 -16.85 -0.94
CA ILE A 81 3.27 -16.38 -0.49
C ILE A 81 4.30 -17.22 -1.24
N SER A 82 5.20 -16.58 -1.97
CA SER A 82 6.29 -17.25 -2.67
C SER A 82 7.53 -16.37 -2.70
N GLU A 83 8.67 -17.01 -2.93
CA GLU A 83 9.93 -16.30 -3.09
C GLU A 83 9.95 -15.49 -4.39
N ILE A 84 10.59 -14.32 -4.32
CA ILE A 84 10.89 -13.49 -5.49
C ILE A 84 12.39 -13.19 -5.52
N CYS A 85 12.92 -13.00 -6.71
CA CYS A 85 14.28 -12.51 -6.92
C CYS A 85 14.23 -11.15 -7.61
N LEU A 86 14.95 -10.16 -7.10
CA LEU A 86 15.14 -8.87 -7.75
C LEU A 86 16.52 -8.84 -8.40
N THR A 87 16.59 -8.42 -9.66
CA THR A 87 17.86 -8.06 -10.31
C THR A 87 18.44 -6.78 -9.70
N ASP A 88 19.71 -6.48 -9.97
CA ASP A 88 20.34 -5.24 -9.48
C ASP A 88 19.60 -3.98 -9.94
N VAL A 89 19.10 -3.98 -11.19
CA VAL A 89 18.32 -2.87 -11.76
C VAL A 89 16.98 -2.74 -11.06
N GLU A 90 16.29 -3.86 -10.82
CA GLU A 90 15.02 -3.88 -10.09
C GLU A 90 15.20 -3.47 -8.62
N MET A 91 16.31 -3.85 -7.99
CA MET A 91 16.63 -3.45 -6.62
C MET A 91 16.87 -1.93 -6.52
N ALA A 92 17.62 -1.36 -7.46
CA ALA A 92 17.83 0.08 -7.54
C ALA A 92 16.50 0.82 -7.73
N GLU A 93 15.65 0.36 -8.66
CA GLU A 93 14.31 0.94 -8.85
C GLU A 93 13.47 0.82 -7.57
N ALA A 94 13.48 -0.32 -6.87
CA ALA A 94 12.73 -0.50 -5.62
C ALA A 94 13.17 0.48 -4.53
N ILE A 95 14.47 0.76 -4.43
CA ILE A 95 15.03 1.75 -3.48
C ILE A 95 14.60 3.17 -3.86
N ASP A 96 14.64 3.53 -5.14
CA ASP A 96 14.19 4.85 -5.58
C ASP A 96 12.69 5.05 -5.32
N ARG A 97 11.87 4.04 -5.63
CA ARG A 97 10.42 4.03 -5.35
C ARG A 97 10.11 4.06 -3.86
N MET A 98 10.93 3.41 -3.03
CA MET A 98 10.80 3.48 -1.58
C MET A 98 10.87 4.93 -1.10
N TYR A 99 11.80 5.75 -1.60
CA TYR A 99 11.89 7.15 -1.18
C TYR A 99 10.67 7.98 -1.60
N GLU A 100 10.10 7.74 -2.79
CA GLU A 100 8.86 8.39 -3.22
C GLU A 100 7.68 8.01 -2.29
N VAL A 101 7.52 6.71 -2.04
CA VAL A 101 6.49 6.18 -1.14
C VAL A 101 6.66 6.71 0.28
N TYR A 102 7.90 6.75 0.78
CA TYR A 102 8.20 7.22 2.11
C TYR A 102 7.78 8.69 2.28
N ARG A 103 8.01 9.55 1.29
CA ARG A 103 7.53 10.95 1.31
C ARG A 103 6.01 11.06 1.38
N CYS A 104 5.27 10.15 0.73
CA CYS A 104 3.81 10.13 0.81
C CYS A 104 3.30 9.59 2.15
N LEU A 105 4.02 8.64 2.75
CA LEU A 105 3.63 7.98 4.00
C LEU A 105 4.10 8.72 5.25
N LEU A 106 5.06 9.64 5.15
CA LEU A 106 5.46 10.49 6.26
C LEU A 106 4.24 11.33 6.69
N PRO A 107 3.64 11.06 7.86
CA PRO A 107 2.65 11.98 8.38
C PRO A 107 3.35 13.32 8.64
N ASP A 108 2.60 14.42 8.56
CA ASP A 108 3.03 15.64 9.23
C ASP A 108 3.22 15.28 10.71
N GLU A 109 4.44 15.39 11.24
CA GLU A 109 4.75 15.02 12.62
C GLU A 109 3.83 15.76 13.61
N SER A 110 3.36 16.96 13.23
CA SER A 110 2.40 17.73 14.02
C SER A 110 0.99 17.12 14.08
N ALA A 111 0.67 16.21 13.16
CA ALA A 111 -0.62 15.51 13.05
C ALA A 111 -0.56 14.03 13.50
N MET A 112 0.61 13.52 13.93
CA MET A 112 0.70 12.18 14.50
C MET A 112 0.00 12.11 15.86
N GLY A 113 -0.91 11.12 16.00
CA GLY A 113 -1.44 10.75 17.31
C GLY A 113 -0.34 10.25 18.24
N ARG A 114 -0.53 10.36 19.56
CA ARG A 114 0.41 9.75 20.52
C ARG A 114 0.44 8.25 20.29
N VAL A 115 1.63 7.70 20.08
CA VAL A 115 1.83 6.25 20.06
C VAL A 115 1.64 5.74 21.48
N GLU A 116 0.53 5.03 21.72
CA GLU A 116 0.29 4.37 22.98
C GLU A 116 1.14 3.11 23.07
N ASN A 117 1.75 2.87 24.24
CA ASN A 117 2.38 1.60 24.55
C ASN A 117 1.73 0.96 25.78
N THR A 118 1.76 -0.36 25.82
CA THR A 118 1.40 -1.14 27.01
C THR A 118 2.56 -2.04 27.38
N TYR A 119 2.80 -2.17 28.69
CA TYR A 119 3.82 -3.07 29.21
C TYR A 119 3.15 -4.24 29.91
N SER A 120 3.52 -5.46 29.51
CA SER A 120 2.99 -6.69 30.11
C SER A 120 4.07 -7.77 30.12
N VAL A 121 4.38 -8.31 31.30
CA VAL A 121 5.27 -9.47 31.50
C VAL A 121 6.61 -9.35 30.76
N GLY A 122 7.29 -8.19 30.86
CA GLY A 122 8.59 -7.98 30.20
C GLY A 122 8.52 -7.67 28.71
N THR A 123 7.32 -7.53 28.14
CA THR A 123 7.09 -7.18 26.73
C THR A 123 6.43 -5.82 26.64
N GLN A 124 6.97 -4.95 25.80
CA GLN A 124 6.36 -3.66 25.46
C GLN A 124 5.64 -3.80 24.11
N VAL A 125 4.34 -3.49 24.09
CA VAL A 125 3.51 -3.51 22.89
C VAL A 125 3.25 -2.06 22.47
N TRP A 126 3.61 -1.71 21.24
CA TRP A 126 3.40 -0.38 20.67
C TRP A 126 2.20 -0.41 19.71
N ASN A 127 1.16 0.37 20.00
CA ASN A 127 -0.04 0.45 19.16
C ASN A 127 0.16 1.48 18.03
N ILE A 128 0.99 1.14 17.06
CA ILE A 128 1.39 2.03 15.96
C ILE A 128 0.21 2.36 15.03
N ASP A 129 -0.73 1.42 14.86
CA ASP A 129 -1.91 1.61 13.99
C ASP A 129 -2.78 2.81 14.39
N LYS A 130 -2.80 3.18 15.69
CA LYS A 130 -3.51 4.37 16.19
C LYS A 130 -2.81 5.70 15.86
N ALA A 131 -1.52 5.66 15.54
CA ALA A 131 -0.72 6.84 15.26
C ALA A 131 -0.66 7.20 13.76
N ILE A 132 -1.12 6.30 12.88
CA ILE A 132 -1.20 6.55 11.44
C ILE A 132 -2.43 7.43 11.17
N SER A 133 -2.20 8.69 10.81
CA SER A 133 -3.29 9.61 10.43
C SER A 133 -3.99 9.12 9.16
N THR A 134 -5.31 8.93 9.26
CA THR A 134 -6.19 8.61 8.12
C THR A 134 -6.61 9.86 7.34
N GLU A 135 -6.25 11.05 7.83
CA GLU A 135 -6.61 12.36 7.27
C GLU A 135 -5.58 12.90 6.25
N GLY A 136 -4.64 12.04 5.83
CA GLY A 136 -3.61 12.39 4.85
C GLY A 136 -4.15 12.65 3.43
N LYS A 137 -3.25 13.13 2.56
CA LYS A 137 -3.52 13.32 1.13
C LYS A 137 -3.90 11.99 0.44
N SER A 138 -4.50 12.09 -0.75
CA SER A 138 -5.03 10.95 -1.49
C SER A 138 -4.04 9.82 -1.73
N PHE A 139 -2.77 10.11 -2.01
CA PHE A 139 -1.78 9.06 -2.26
C PHE A 139 -1.46 8.28 -0.98
N ALA A 140 -1.32 8.95 0.16
CA ALA A 140 -1.12 8.29 1.45
C ALA A 140 -2.28 7.34 1.78
N ARG A 141 -3.52 7.83 1.62
CA ARG A 141 -4.73 7.02 1.84
C ARG A 141 -4.82 5.83 0.89
N ALA A 142 -4.52 6.03 -0.39
CA ALA A 142 -4.52 4.98 -1.38
C ALA A 142 -3.43 3.91 -1.08
N LEU A 143 -2.24 4.31 -0.60
CA LEU A 143 -1.19 3.38 -0.17
C LEU A 143 -1.60 2.59 1.08
N ILE A 144 -2.34 3.20 2.03
CA ILE A 144 -2.89 2.48 3.18
C ILE A 144 -3.88 1.39 2.71
N ILE A 145 -4.81 1.71 1.81
CA ILE A 145 -5.76 0.73 1.26
C ILE A 145 -5.03 -0.37 0.48
N LEU A 146 -3.99 -0.03 -0.28
CA LEU A 146 -3.15 -1.00 -0.98
C LEU A 146 -2.50 -1.98 0.00
N GLN A 147 -2.01 -1.49 1.13
CA GLN A 147 -1.44 -2.35 2.17
C GLN A 147 -2.48 -3.29 2.76
N GLU A 148 -3.73 -2.87 2.91
CA GLU A 148 -4.82 -3.78 3.34
C GLU A 148 -5.12 -4.88 2.30
N ALA A 149 -4.92 -4.61 1.00
CA ALA A 149 -5.07 -5.61 -0.07
C ALA A 149 -3.92 -6.64 0.00
N ARG A 150 -2.72 -6.14 0.25
CA ARG A 150 -1.50 -6.93 0.43
C ARG A 150 -1.57 -7.84 1.66
N ARG A 151 -2.26 -7.39 2.72
CA ARG A 151 -2.45 -8.14 3.99
C ARG A 151 -3.47 -9.29 3.97
N THR A 152 -4.15 -9.54 2.84
CA THR A 152 -5.13 -10.63 2.75
C THR A 152 -4.83 -11.54 1.57
N GLY A 153 -4.92 -12.86 1.77
CA GLY A 153 -4.87 -13.85 0.68
C GLY A 153 -6.23 -14.07 -0.01
N VAL A 154 -7.30 -13.43 0.46
CA VAL A 154 -8.65 -13.60 -0.09
C VAL A 154 -8.82 -12.72 -1.33
N LEU A 155 -8.92 -13.36 -2.50
CA LEU A 155 -8.94 -12.70 -3.82
C LEU A 155 -10.05 -11.66 -3.98
N SER A 156 -11.29 -11.96 -3.54
CA SER A 156 -12.39 -11.00 -3.61
C SER A 156 -12.13 -9.75 -2.76
N SER A 157 -11.53 -9.91 -1.58
CA SER A 157 -11.12 -8.78 -0.73
C SER A 157 -9.98 -7.98 -1.33
N LYS A 158 -9.02 -8.63 -2.01
CA LYS A 158 -7.97 -7.93 -2.77
C LYS A 158 -8.58 -7.06 -3.86
N ILE A 159 -9.45 -7.64 -4.69
CA ILE A 159 -10.11 -6.94 -5.80
C ILE A 159 -10.93 -5.74 -5.29
N ASP A 160 -11.71 -5.90 -4.22
CA ASP A 160 -12.45 -4.79 -3.61
C ASP A 160 -11.52 -3.63 -3.17
N LYS A 161 -10.41 -3.96 -2.52
CA LYS A 161 -9.44 -2.96 -2.06
C LYS A 161 -8.70 -2.32 -3.21
N TYR A 162 -8.31 -3.07 -4.25
CA TYR A 162 -7.74 -2.49 -5.47
C TYR A 162 -8.70 -1.52 -6.17
N CYS A 163 -9.98 -1.86 -6.26
CA CYS A 163 -10.99 -0.92 -6.73
C CYS A 163 -11.07 0.33 -5.84
N SER A 164 -11.00 0.16 -4.52
CA SER A 164 -11.02 1.27 -3.56
C SER A 164 -9.77 2.17 -3.65
N VAL A 165 -8.61 1.60 -3.98
CA VAL A 165 -7.38 2.34 -4.30
C VAL A 165 -7.61 3.25 -5.51
N LEU A 166 -8.11 2.69 -6.61
CA LEU A 166 -8.36 3.46 -7.83
C LEU A 166 -9.44 4.54 -7.60
N GLU A 167 -10.50 4.23 -6.87
CA GLU A 167 -11.52 5.21 -6.48
C GLU A 167 -10.92 6.38 -5.68
N CYS A 168 -9.98 6.07 -4.77
CA CYS A 168 -9.25 7.08 -4.00
C CYS A 168 -8.34 7.91 -4.90
N ILE A 169 -7.59 7.32 -5.84
CA ILE A 169 -6.71 8.07 -6.75
C ILE A 169 -7.53 9.01 -7.65
N TYR A 170 -8.64 8.52 -8.19
CA TYR A 170 -9.46 9.27 -9.14
C TYR A 170 -10.50 10.20 -8.48
N ALA A 171 -10.54 10.25 -7.15
CA ALA A 171 -11.55 10.97 -6.39
C ALA A 171 -13.00 10.62 -6.81
N ILE A 172 -13.27 9.35 -7.15
CA ILE A 172 -14.56 8.87 -7.65
C ILE A 172 -15.56 8.72 -6.49
N LYS A 173 -16.81 9.16 -6.72
CA LYS A 173 -17.94 8.90 -5.81
C LYS A 173 -18.67 7.62 -6.22
N LYS A 174 -19.41 7.02 -5.28
CA LYS A 174 -20.21 5.79 -5.49
C LYS A 174 -21.12 5.84 -6.73
N GLU A 175 -21.59 7.01 -7.14
CA GLU A 175 -22.46 7.24 -8.30
C GLU A 175 -21.74 7.17 -9.66
N HIS A 176 -20.41 7.27 -9.69
CA HIS A 176 -19.60 7.28 -10.92
C HIS A 176 -18.77 6.00 -11.12
N LYS A 177 -19.14 4.90 -10.45
CA LYS A 177 -18.41 3.62 -10.52
C LYS A 177 -18.23 3.07 -11.93
N LYS A 178 -19.19 3.32 -12.84
CA LYS A 178 -19.08 2.91 -14.25
C LYS A 178 -17.93 3.59 -15.00
N ASN A 179 -17.45 4.73 -14.51
CA ASN A 179 -16.39 5.50 -15.19
C ASN A 179 -14.99 4.97 -14.89
N ILE A 180 -14.82 4.14 -13.84
CA ILE A 180 -13.49 3.71 -13.42
C ILE A 180 -12.79 2.82 -14.46
N SER A 181 -13.55 1.99 -15.18
CA SER A 181 -13.04 1.16 -16.27
C SER A 181 -12.51 2.03 -17.40
N ASN A 182 -13.29 3.03 -17.82
CA ASN A 182 -12.92 3.98 -18.86
C ASN A 182 -11.73 4.84 -18.44
N ILE A 183 -11.72 5.35 -17.21
CA ILE A 183 -10.60 6.15 -16.67
C ILE A 183 -9.32 5.32 -16.63
N THR A 184 -9.38 4.11 -16.08
CA THR A 184 -8.20 3.24 -15.96
C THR A 184 -7.66 2.87 -17.34
N ALA A 185 -8.53 2.45 -18.27
CA ALA A 185 -8.13 2.15 -19.63
C ALA A 185 -7.50 3.36 -20.34
N ALA A 186 -8.12 4.54 -20.26
CA ALA A 186 -7.59 5.76 -20.87
C ALA A 186 -6.25 6.20 -20.26
N TYR A 187 -6.05 5.99 -18.95
CA TYR A 187 -4.86 6.47 -18.26
C TYR A 187 -3.62 5.57 -18.47
N ILE A 188 -3.81 4.24 -18.51
CA ILE A 188 -2.67 3.30 -18.59
C ILE A 188 -2.62 2.46 -19.87
N GLY A 189 -3.70 2.37 -20.65
CA GLY A 189 -3.73 1.60 -21.89
C GLY A 189 -2.87 2.23 -22.99
N LYS A 190 -2.10 1.40 -23.70
CA LYS A 190 -1.17 1.83 -24.75
C LYS A 190 -1.82 1.89 -26.14
N ASP A 191 -2.80 1.05 -26.37
CA ASP A 191 -3.51 0.90 -27.65
C ASP A 191 -4.97 0.49 -27.40
N SER A 192 -5.79 0.46 -28.45
CA SER A 192 -7.22 0.17 -28.36
C SER A 192 -7.54 -1.24 -27.83
N GLU A 193 -6.68 -2.23 -28.11
CA GLU A 193 -6.90 -3.61 -27.68
C GLU A 193 -6.62 -3.76 -26.17
N GLU A 194 -5.49 -3.23 -25.71
CA GLU A 194 -5.17 -3.20 -24.28
C GLU A 194 -6.20 -2.36 -23.51
N GLN A 195 -6.62 -1.24 -24.08
CA GLN A 195 -7.69 -0.42 -23.52
C GLN A 195 -8.97 -1.23 -23.30
N GLU A 196 -9.42 -1.98 -24.30
CA GLU A 196 -10.64 -2.80 -24.16
C GLU A 196 -10.49 -3.86 -23.08
N ARG A 197 -9.37 -4.59 -23.09
CA ARG A 197 -9.08 -5.60 -22.09
C ARG A 197 -9.10 -5.03 -20.67
N ILE A 198 -8.52 -3.84 -20.46
CA ILE A 198 -8.56 -3.16 -19.16
C ILE A 198 -10.01 -2.83 -18.78
N ARG A 199 -10.83 -2.35 -19.73
CA ARG A 199 -12.23 -2.02 -19.45
C ARG A 199 -13.04 -3.25 -19.04
N GLU A 200 -12.87 -4.37 -19.74
CA GLU A 200 -13.55 -5.63 -19.44
C GLU A 200 -13.14 -6.16 -18.06
N ASN A 201 -11.83 -6.28 -17.80
CA ASN A 201 -11.32 -6.72 -16.51
C ASN A 201 -11.80 -5.82 -15.35
N MET A 202 -11.81 -4.50 -15.54
CA MET A 202 -12.33 -3.58 -14.52
C MET A 202 -13.84 -3.74 -14.29
N ARG A 203 -14.64 -4.09 -15.31
CA ARG A 203 -16.07 -4.38 -15.14
C ARG A 203 -16.27 -5.65 -14.30
N ASP A 204 -15.52 -6.70 -14.60
CA ASP A 204 -15.56 -7.96 -13.85
C ASP A 204 -15.14 -7.77 -12.38
N ALA A 205 -14.08 -7.00 -12.15
CA ALA A 205 -13.61 -6.65 -10.81
C ALA A 205 -14.69 -5.95 -9.97
N TYR A 206 -15.47 -5.06 -10.58
CA TYR A 206 -16.60 -4.42 -9.92
C TYR A 206 -17.77 -5.37 -9.67
N GLY A 207 -18.00 -6.34 -10.57
CA GLY A 207 -18.94 -7.43 -10.33
C GLY A 207 -18.58 -8.21 -9.07
N VAL A 208 -17.33 -8.68 -8.98
CA VAL A 208 -16.80 -9.41 -7.81
C VAL A 208 -16.95 -8.61 -6.52
N ARG A 209 -16.62 -7.31 -6.54
CA ARG A 209 -16.78 -6.41 -5.40
C ARG A 209 -18.23 -6.29 -4.95
N SER A 210 -19.15 -6.13 -5.90
CA SER A 210 -20.57 -6.01 -5.62
C SER A 210 -21.11 -7.26 -4.94
N ASP A 211 -20.74 -8.44 -5.42
CA ASP A 211 -21.16 -9.72 -4.85
C ASP A 211 -20.61 -9.93 -3.43
N GLY A 212 -19.31 -9.66 -3.24
CA GLY A 212 -18.64 -9.82 -1.94
C GLY A 212 -19.16 -8.88 -0.85
N SER A 213 -19.60 -7.68 -1.22
CA SER A 213 -20.15 -6.69 -0.28
C SER A 213 -21.54 -7.07 0.27
N HIS A 214 -22.26 -7.94 -0.44
CA HIS A 214 -23.62 -8.35 -0.08
C HIS A 214 -23.68 -9.76 0.54
N GLY A 215 -22.52 -10.41 0.74
CA GLY A 215 -22.44 -11.76 1.32
C GLY A 215 -23.04 -12.86 0.43
N ASP A 216 -23.22 -12.58 -0.86
CA ASP A 216 -23.74 -13.52 -1.84
C ASP A 216 -22.61 -14.45 -2.32
N ASN A 217 -22.97 -15.63 -2.84
CA ASN A 217 -21.98 -16.44 -3.56
C ASN A 217 -21.49 -15.62 -4.76
N LEU A 218 -20.17 -15.53 -4.97
CA LEU A 218 -19.58 -14.77 -6.09
C LEU A 218 -20.23 -15.24 -7.40
N LYS A 219 -21.10 -14.43 -8.01
CA LYS A 219 -21.76 -14.76 -9.29
C LYS A 219 -20.72 -14.93 -10.38
N TYR A 220 -19.63 -14.17 -10.26
CA TYR A 220 -18.43 -14.37 -11.06
C TYR A 220 -17.98 -15.84 -11.12
N LEU A 221 -18.03 -16.57 -10.01
CA LEU A 221 -17.63 -17.99 -9.95
C LEU A 221 -18.72 -18.97 -10.43
N GLN A 222 -19.93 -18.48 -10.74
CA GLN A 222 -20.96 -19.29 -11.41
C GLN A 222 -20.66 -19.41 -12.91
N GLU A 223 -20.07 -18.34 -13.48
CA GLU A 223 -19.74 -18.23 -14.91
C GLU A 223 -18.23 -18.42 -15.19
N ASN A 224 -17.40 -18.36 -14.15
CA ASN A 224 -15.94 -18.48 -14.25
C ASN A 224 -15.39 -19.43 -13.18
N ASN A 225 -14.11 -19.81 -13.30
CA ASN A 225 -13.45 -20.65 -12.33
C ASN A 225 -12.50 -19.87 -11.40
N ARG A 226 -11.87 -20.57 -10.46
CA ARG A 226 -10.91 -19.98 -9.52
C ARG A 226 -9.67 -19.38 -10.22
N GLU A 227 -9.21 -19.97 -11.32
CA GLU A 227 -8.07 -19.47 -12.08
C GLU A 227 -8.39 -18.13 -12.76
N ASN A 228 -9.61 -17.97 -13.27
CA ASN A 228 -10.09 -16.67 -13.77
C ASN A 228 -10.06 -15.61 -12.66
N LEU A 229 -10.49 -15.94 -11.44
CA LEU A 229 -10.45 -15.00 -10.31
C LEU A 229 -9.02 -14.64 -9.89
N VAL A 230 -8.09 -15.61 -9.93
CA VAL A 230 -6.66 -15.37 -9.69
C VAL A 230 -6.07 -14.45 -10.76
N LYS A 231 -6.38 -14.72 -12.04
CA LYS A 231 -5.95 -13.90 -13.16
C LYS A 231 -6.49 -12.49 -13.03
N LEU A 232 -7.79 -12.34 -12.77
CA LEU A 232 -8.43 -11.05 -12.55
C LEU A 232 -7.75 -10.27 -11.43
N SER A 233 -7.56 -10.87 -10.25
CA SER A 233 -6.86 -10.23 -9.12
C SER A 233 -5.44 -9.77 -9.49
N THR A 234 -4.73 -10.56 -10.29
CA THR A 234 -3.37 -10.25 -10.78
C THR A 234 -3.37 -9.12 -11.80
N ASP A 235 -4.32 -9.13 -12.73
CA ASP A 235 -4.49 -8.07 -13.73
C ASP A 235 -4.85 -6.74 -13.04
N ILE A 236 -5.76 -6.76 -12.05
CA ILE A 236 -6.13 -5.54 -11.33
C ILE A 236 -4.96 -5.01 -10.49
N ASP A 237 -4.17 -5.87 -9.85
CA ASP A 237 -2.95 -5.44 -9.13
C ASP A 237 -1.95 -4.74 -10.09
N ASP A 238 -1.75 -5.30 -11.30
CA ASP A 238 -0.91 -4.65 -12.33
C ASP A 238 -1.47 -3.29 -12.74
N TYR A 239 -2.79 -3.18 -12.93
CA TYR A 239 -3.41 -1.91 -13.30
C TYR A 239 -3.23 -0.86 -12.20
N VAL A 240 -3.47 -1.24 -10.94
CA VAL A 240 -3.22 -0.37 -9.78
C VAL A 240 -1.77 0.08 -9.75
N ARG A 241 -0.81 -0.84 -9.95
CA ARG A 241 0.62 -0.53 -10.01
C ARG A 241 0.96 0.46 -11.11
N ARG A 242 0.47 0.25 -12.33
CA ARG A 242 0.70 1.12 -13.49
C ARG A 242 0.09 2.51 -13.28
N VAL A 243 -1.11 2.58 -12.71
CA VAL A 243 -1.77 3.85 -12.37
C VAL A 243 -0.95 4.60 -11.34
N PHE A 244 -0.55 3.92 -10.26
CA PHE A 244 0.24 4.52 -9.20
C PHE A 244 1.59 5.05 -9.69
N LYS A 245 2.33 4.27 -10.50
CA LYS A 245 3.60 4.69 -11.10
C LYS A 245 3.48 5.99 -11.87
N LYS A 246 2.38 6.18 -12.60
CA LYS A 246 2.14 7.41 -13.36
C LYS A 246 1.69 8.56 -12.46
N VAL A 247 0.75 8.32 -11.55
CA VAL A 247 0.10 9.38 -10.77
C VAL A 247 1.01 9.96 -9.68
N ILE A 248 1.88 9.14 -9.08
CA ILE A 248 2.76 9.58 -7.98
C ILE A 248 3.77 10.64 -8.44
N ALA A 249 4.06 10.70 -9.74
CA ALA A 249 4.93 11.70 -10.35
C ALA A 249 4.23 13.06 -10.59
N VAL A 250 2.93 13.17 -10.33
CA VAL A 250 2.11 14.36 -10.60
C VAL A 250 1.50 14.86 -9.29
N GLU A 251 2.22 15.72 -8.57
CA GLU A 251 1.84 16.18 -7.23
C GLU A 251 0.50 16.92 -7.20
N GLU A 252 0.08 17.55 -8.30
CA GLU A 252 -1.22 18.24 -8.42
C GLU A 252 -2.42 17.29 -8.31
N LEU A 253 -2.21 15.98 -8.49
CA LEU A 253 -3.24 14.95 -8.33
C LEU A 253 -3.29 14.40 -6.88
N ASN A 254 -2.33 14.78 -6.03
CA ASN A 254 -2.25 14.40 -4.62
C ASN A 254 -3.12 15.30 -3.74
N TYR A 255 -4.43 15.10 -3.81
CA TYR A 255 -5.42 16.00 -3.22
C TYR A 255 -5.66 15.77 -1.72
N ASN A 256 -5.96 16.85 -0.99
CA ASN A 256 -6.47 16.85 0.39
C ASN A 256 -7.97 16.56 0.42
N ASP A 257 -8.55 16.26 1.58
CA ASP A 257 -9.98 15.93 1.69
C ASP A 257 -10.99 17.09 1.42
N ILE A 258 -10.58 18.11 0.67
CA ILE A 258 -11.32 19.32 0.38
C ILE A 258 -12.15 19.17 -0.91
N PRO A 259 -13.44 19.56 -0.93
CA PRO A 259 -14.32 19.37 -2.09
C PRO A 259 -13.78 19.93 -3.42
N LYS A 260 -13.10 21.08 -3.39
CA LYS A 260 -12.56 21.74 -4.59
C LYS A 260 -11.44 20.92 -5.23
N GLU A 261 -10.50 20.42 -4.45
CA GLU A 261 -9.39 19.60 -4.96
C GLU A 261 -9.89 18.25 -5.48
N LYS A 262 -10.80 17.59 -4.74
CA LYS A 262 -11.48 16.38 -5.20
C LYS A 262 -12.17 16.58 -6.55
N ALA A 263 -12.85 17.71 -6.73
CA ALA A 263 -13.55 18.01 -7.99
C ALA A 263 -12.58 18.25 -9.14
N TYR A 264 -11.45 18.92 -8.89
CA TYR A 264 -10.39 19.12 -9.88
C TYR A 264 -9.81 17.78 -10.36
N VAL A 265 -9.38 16.92 -9.43
CA VAL A 265 -8.79 15.61 -9.76
C VAL A 265 -9.80 14.72 -10.49
N ARG A 266 -11.05 14.68 -10.02
CA ARG A 266 -12.10 13.92 -10.72
C ARG A 266 -12.30 14.43 -12.14
N LYS A 267 -12.32 15.76 -12.34
CA LYS A 267 -12.50 16.36 -13.65
C LYS A 267 -11.34 15.99 -14.58
N TYR A 268 -10.10 16.07 -14.12
CA TYR A 268 -8.93 15.67 -14.89
C TYR A 268 -9.07 14.24 -15.46
N PHE A 269 -9.39 13.27 -14.61
CA PHE A 269 -9.54 11.88 -15.04
C PHE A 269 -10.78 11.66 -15.92
N THR A 270 -11.87 12.36 -15.64
CA THR A 270 -13.10 12.26 -16.45
C THR A 270 -12.89 12.84 -17.84
N ASP A 271 -12.25 14.00 -17.96
CA ASP A 271 -11.94 14.64 -19.24
C ASP A 271 -10.99 13.76 -20.06
N LEU A 272 -9.99 13.14 -19.41
CA LEU A 272 -9.12 12.17 -20.06
C LEU A 272 -9.91 10.99 -20.63
N ALA A 273 -10.81 10.40 -19.85
CA ALA A 273 -11.64 9.28 -20.33
C ALA A 273 -12.52 9.68 -21.52
N LYS A 274 -13.06 10.90 -21.51
CA LYS A 274 -13.90 11.45 -22.60
C LYS A 274 -13.16 11.64 -23.92
N MET A 275 -11.84 11.74 -23.90
CA MET A 275 -11.04 11.79 -25.14
C MET A 275 -11.06 10.46 -25.91
N PHE A 276 -11.30 9.35 -25.22
CA PHE A 276 -11.28 8.00 -25.81
C PHE A 276 -12.67 7.37 -25.91
N TYR A 277 -13.55 7.68 -24.96
CA TYR A 277 -14.87 7.06 -24.86
C TYR A 277 -15.93 8.14 -24.71
N SER A 278 -16.86 8.22 -25.67
CA SER A 278 -18.09 8.99 -25.52
C SER A 278 -19.01 8.35 -24.48
N GLU A 279 -19.74 9.17 -23.71
CA GLU A 279 -20.70 8.74 -22.68
C GLU A 279 -21.79 7.80 -23.20
#